data_AF-A0A369KF23-F1
#
_entry.id   AF-A0A369KF23-F1
#
_cell.length_a   1.000
_cell.length_b   1.000
_cell.length_c   1.000
_cell.angle_alpha   90.00
_cell.angle_beta   90.00
_cell.angle_gamma   90.00
#
_symmetry.space_group_name_H-M   'P 1'
#
loop_
_entity.id
_entity.type
_entity.pdbx_description
1 polymer ?
#
loop_
_entity_poly.entity_id
_entity_poly.type
_entity_poly.pdbx_seq_one_letter_code
_entity_poly.pdbx_strand_id
1 'polypeptide(L)'
;MKFFSQSFLYDDPWSIVSLAFFLRYPNPYAAHVISCDVISRTTTPTGSLLTTRLILKRGALPRWAPQGIVSRAESWVVEESEVDPLGKTVRCRTKNLDHVKVMQVEEWVNFRQTSDGKTLQTTEARILSGFGWGLAKKIENHGLKRFKANVQRSREGVSLILNLIRQSRLQPMTLGGEGLSHSHGTSDNDSRSSTTPSGPWSRLKTWLRPPSST
;
A
#
# COMPACT_ATOMS: atom_id res chain seq x y z
N MET A 1 20.09 8.46 16.00
CA MET A 1 18.66 8.53 15.65
C MET A 1 18.44 9.57 14.55
N LYS A 2 17.56 9.28 13.59
CA LYS A 2 17.14 10.20 12.52
C LYS A 2 15.62 10.34 12.48
N PHE A 3 15.17 11.55 12.16
CA PHE A 3 13.76 11.89 11.99
C PHE A 3 13.49 12.37 10.57
N PHE A 4 12.27 12.10 10.10
CA PHE A 4 11.74 12.59 8.85
C PHE A 4 10.27 12.98 9.06
N SER A 5 9.82 14.04 8.37
CA SER A 5 8.42 14.40 8.28
C SER A 5 8.13 14.95 6.88
N GLN A 6 6.97 14.59 6.32
CA GLN A 6 6.48 15.09 5.04
C GLN A 6 4.95 15.07 5.03
N SER A 7 4.35 16.07 4.38
CA SER A 7 2.92 16.08 4.10
C SER A 7 2.62 16.08 2.61
N PHE A 8 1.46 15.56 2.26
CA PHE A 8 0.93 15.55 0.91
C PHE A 8 -0.60 15.73 0.93
N LEU A 9 -1.11 16.50 -0.02
CA LEU A 9 -2.55 16.77 -0.15
C LEU A 9 -3.10 15.99 -1.35
N TYR A 10 -4.10 15.16 -1.10
CA TYR A 10 -4.91 14.52 -2.15
C TYR A 10 -6.14 15.38 -2.43
N ASP A 11 -6.47 15.58 -3.71
CA ASP A 11 -7.70 16.27 -4.13
C ASP A 11 -8.99 15.43 -3.96
N ASP A 12 -8.90 14.34 -3.20
CA ASP A 12 -9.93 13.33 -3.01
C ASP A 12 -10.54 13.37 -1.60
N PRO A 13 -11.83 13.00 -1.45
CA PRO A 13 -12.43 12.78 -0.14
C PRO A 13 -11.73 11.71 0.68
N TRP A 14 -11.69 11.93 1.99
CA TRP A 14 -11.02 11.04 2.95
C TRP A 14 -11.48 9.57 2.85
N SER A 15 -12.75 9.32 2.56
CA SER A 15 -13.28 7.97 2.45
C SER A 15 -12.61 7.14 1.35
N ILE A 16 -12.34 7.75 0.18
CA ILE A 16 -11.71 7.03 -0.94
C ILE A 16 -10.20 6.94 -0.80
N VAL A 17 -9.56 7.96 -0.20
CA VAL A 17 -8.12 7.91 0.13
C VAL A 17 -7.84 6.84 1.18
N SER A 18 -8.69 6.76 2.21
CA SER A 18 -8.60 5.73 3.25
C SER A 18 -8.79 4.34 2.67
N LEU A 19 -9.79 4.16 1.79
CA LEU A 19 -10.00 2.88 1.11
C LEU A 19 -8.79 2.49 0.25
N ALA A 20 -8.26 3.42 -0.54
CA ALA A 20 -7.08 3.19 -1.36
C ALA A 20 -5.85 2.82 -0.53
N PHE A 21 -5.67 3.45 0.64
CA PHE A 21 -4.59 3.14 1.57
C PHE A 21 -4.66 1.68 2.05
N PHE A 22 -5.84 1.20 2.45
CA PHE A 22 -5.99 -0.17 2.91
C PHE A 22 -5.90 -1.21 1.80
N LEU A 23 -6.29 -0.85 0.57
CA LEU A 23 -6.20 -1.68 -0.64
C LEU A 23 -4.88 -1.55 -1.41
N ARG A 24 -3.88 -0.86 -0.85
CA ARG A 24 -2.65 -0.52 -1.59
C ARG A 24 -1.83 -1.70 -2.05
N TYR A 25 -2.08 -2.92 -1.58
CA TYR A 25 -1.35 -4.11 -2.03
C TYR A 25 -2.28 -5.11 -2.72
N PRO A 26 -1.82 -5.75 -3.82
CA PRO A 26 -0.53 -5.54 -4.47
C PRO A 26 -0.50 -4.29 -5.37
N ASN A 27 0.69 -3.71 -5.57
CA ASN A 27 0.92 -2.64 -6.56
C ASN A 27 2.40 -2.65 -7.04
N PRO A 28 2.72 -2.14 -8.26
CA PRO A 28 4.06 -2.21 -8.85
C PRO A 28 5.11 -1.35 -8.11
N TYR A 29 4.67 -0.31 -7.40
CA TYR A 29 5.56 0.53 -6.59
C TYR A 29 6.00 -0.18 -5.31
N ALA A 30 5.29 -1.23 -4.90
CA ALA A 30 5.54 -2.04 -3.71
C ALA A 30 5.72 -3.54 -3.99
N ALA A 31 6.33 -3.91 -5.13
CA ALA A 31 6.58 -5.31 -5.51
C ALA A 31 7.43 -6.13 -4.51
N HIS A 32 8.06 -5.47 -3.54
CA HIS A 32 8.80 -6.11 -2.45
C HIS A 32 7.88 -6.64 -1.33
N VAL A 33 6.62 -6.22 -1.27
CA VAL A 33 5.63 -6.76 -0.33
C VAL A 33 5.15 -8.11 -0.86
N ILE A 34 5.29 -9.14 -0.04
CA ILE A 34 4.97 -10.53 -0.38
C ILE A 34 3.55 -10.86 0.10
N SER A 35 3.23 -10.51 1.35
CA SER A 35 1.91 -10.72 1.94
C SER A 35 1.52 -9.58 2.87
N CYS A 36 0.21 -9.43 3.10
CA CYS A 36 -0.36 -8.49 4.05
C CYS A 36 -1.64 -9.11 4.62
N ASP A 37 -1.58 -9.50 5.89
CA ASP A 37 -2.60 -10.30 6.56
C ASP A 37 -3.22 -9.51 7.71
N VAL A 38 -4.54 -9.59 7.89
CA VAL A 38 -5.22 -8.98 9.05
C VAL A 38 -5.12 -9.95 10.21
N ILE A 39 -4.44 -9.52 11.28
CA ILE A 39 -4.26 -10.32 12.51
C ILE A 39 -5.43 -10.12 13.47
N SER A 40 -5.86 -8.86 13.63
CA SER A 40 -7.01 -8.53 14.46
C SER A 40 -7.71 -7.29 13.93
N ARG A 41 -9.01 -7.23 14.17
CA ARG A 41 -9.84 -6.08 13.85
C ARG A 41 -10.99 -5.99 14.84
N THR A 42 -11.16 -4.82 15.44
CA THR A 42 -12.20 -4.58 16.45
C THR A 42 -12.66 -3.14 16.41
N THR A 43 -13.85 -2.86 16.91
CA THR A 43 -14.39 -1.51 17.07
C THR A 43 -14.19 -1.02 18.50
N THR A 44 -13.83 0.25 18.66
CA THR A 44 -13.83 0.91 19.97
C THR A 44 -15.26 1.25 20.40
N PRO A 45 -15.52 1.47 21.71
CA PRO A 45 -16.80 2.01 22.17
C PRO A 45 -17.15 3.37 21.54
N THR A 46 -16.15 4.13 21.10
CA THR A 46 -16.31 5.41 20.41
C THR A 46 -16.60 5.28 18.91
N GLY A 47 -16.69 4.05 18.37
CA GLY A 47 -17.04 3.79 16.97
C GLY A 47 -15.86 3.82 15.99
N SER A 48 -14.62 3.90 16.48
CA SER A 48 -13.42 3.80 15.63
C SER A 48 -13.07 2.33 15.34
N LEU A 49 -12.50 2.06 14.16
CA LEU A 49 -12.06 0.72 13.77
C LEU A 49 -10.55 0.57 14.01
N LEU A 50 -10.18 -0.33 14.91
CA LEU A 50 -8.80 -0.73 15.15
C LEU A 50 -8.47 -1.94 14.28
N THR A 51 -7.34 -1.91 13.57
CA THR A 51 -6.84 -3.03 12.77
C THR A 51 -5.35 -3.22 12.99
N THR A 52 -4.95 -4.45 13.28
CA THR A 52 -3.55 -4.88 13.23
C THR A 52 -3.34 -5.75 12.00
N ARG A 53 -2.37 -5.40 11.16
CA ARG A 53 -1.92 -6.21 10.02
C ARG A 53 -0.47 -6.64 10.20
N LEU A 54 -0.15 -7.81 9.67
CA LEU A 54 1.21 -8.32 9.55
C LEU A 54 1.60 -8.31 8.07
N ILE A 55 2.76 -7.73 7.77
CA ILE A 55 3.25 -7.55 6.41
C ILE A 55 4.59 -8.25 6.29
N LEU A 56 4.72 -9.16 5.31
CA LEU A 56 5.99 -9.74 4.92
C LEU A 56 6.56 -8.98 3.74
N LYS A 57 7.81 -8.52 3.84
CA LYS A 57 8.52 -7.89 2.73
C LYS A 57 9.89 -8.49 2.48
N ARG A 58 10.24 -8.58 1.20
CA ARG A 58 11.60 -8.88 0.74
C ARG A 58 12.49 -7.64 0.86
N GLY A 59 13.62 -7.79 1.51
CA GLY A 59 14.65 -6.78 1.65
C GLY A 59 15.89 -7.08 0.79
N ALA A 60 16.82 -6.14 0.83
CA ALA A 60 18.16 -6.31 0.26
C ALA A 60 19.13 -5.53 1.14
N LEU A 61 20.24 -6.18 1.50
CA LEU A 61 21.31 -5.57 2.26
C LEU A 61 22.13 -4.63 1.34
N PRO A 62 22.59 -3.48 1.85
CA PRO A 62 23.47 -2.62 1.08
C PRO A 62 24.83 -3.30 0.89
N ARG A 63 25.50 -3.04 -0.25
CA ARG A 63 26.80 -3.66 -0.59
C ARG A 63 27.91 -3.45 0.46
N TRP A 64 27.83 -2.36 1.24
CA TRP A 64 28.80 -2.08 2.30
C TRP A 64 28.51 -2.82 3.61
N ALA A 65 27.36 -3.48 3.74
CA ALA A 65 26.98 -4.18 4.96
C ALA A 65 27.92 -5.37 5.19
N PRO A 66 28.39 -5.59 6.44
CA PRO A 66 29.13 -6.79 6.78
C PRO A 66 28.36 -8.06 6.40
N GLN A 67 29.08 -9.04 5.88
CA GLN A 67 28.51 -10.34 5.56
C GLN A 67 27.97 -10.99 6.86
N GLY A 68 26.77 -11.56 6.80
CA GLY A 68 26.14 -12.17 7.96
C GLY A 68 25.49 -11.21 8.97
N ILE A 69 25.45 -9.89 8.71
CA ILE A 69 24.76 -8.92 9.60
C ILE A 69 23.28 -9.25 9.84
N VAL A 70 22.66 -9.92 8.86
CA VAL A 70 21.27 -10.37 8.88
C VAL A 70 21.21 -11.76 8.25
N SER A 71 20.53 -12.70 8.91
CA SER A 71 20.42 -14.10 8.45
C SER A 71 19.42 -14.31 7.31
N ARG A 72 18.40 -13.43 7.18
CA ARG A 72 17.36 -13.52 6.15
C ARG A 72 17.05 -12.15 5.58
N ALA A 73 16.98 -12.04 4.25
CA ALA A 73 16.68 -10.77 3.59
C ALA A 73 15.23 -10.31 3.79
N GLU A 74 14.33 -11.20 4.18
CA GLU A 74 12.94 -10.90 4.49
C GLU A 74 12.80 -10.19 5.84
N SER A 75 11.77 -9.36 5.95
CA SER A 75 11.46 -8.64 7.18
C SER A 75 9.95 -8.62 7.41
N TRP A 76 9.56 -8.90 8.66
CA TRP A 76 8.20 -8.74 9.15
C TRP A 76 7.96 -7.32 9.65
N VAL A 77 6.83 -6.75 9.27
CA VAL A 77 6.36 -5.43 9.71
C VAL A 77 4.97 -5.57 10.29
N VAL A 78 4.78 -5.04 11.49
CA VAL A 78 3.44 -4.85 12.05
C VAL A 78 2.93 -3.48 11.66
N GLU A 79 1.67 -3.43 11.23
CA GLU A 79 0.92 -2.21 10.98
C GLU A 79 -0.26 -2.16 11.93
N GLU A 80 -0.37 -1.08 12.69
CA GLU A 80 -1.46 -0.83 13.64
C GLU A 80 -2.19 0.42 13.19
N SER A 81 -3.49 0.35 12.97
CA SER A 81 -4.28 1.47 12.45
C SER A 81 -5.57 1.67 13.23
N GLU A 82 -5.97 2.93 13.34
CA GLU A 82 -7.24 3.39 13.89
C GLU A 82 -7.93 4.27 12.85
N VAL A 83 -9.16 3.91 12.48
CA VAL A 83 -10.01 4.65 11.55
C VAL A 83 -11.16 5.26 12.35
N ASP A 84 -11.20 6.58 12.43
CA ASP A 84 -12.32 7.32 13.01
C ASP A 84 -13.22 7.85 11.88
N PRO A 85 -14.39 7.23 11.63
CA PRO A 85 -15.27 7.65 10.55
C PRO A 85 -15.98 8.98 10.83
N LEU A 86 -16.16 9.38 12.09
CA LEU A 86 -16.83 10.63 12.46
C LEU A 86 -15.86 11.81 12.34
N GLY A 87 -14.66 11.66 12.91
CA GLY A 87 -13.57 12.63 12.76
C GLY A 87 -12.93 12.62 11.37
N LYS A 88 -13.23 11.60 10.55
CA LYS A 88 -12.66 11.37 9.21
C LYS A 88 -11.13 11.39 9.25
N THR A 89 -10.59 10.54 10.13
CA THR A 89 -9.15 10.36 10.28
C THR A 89 -8.74 8.91 10.19
N VAL A 90 -7.56 8.66 9.63
CA VAL A 90 -6.85 7.38 9.73
C VAL A 90 -5.51 7.66 10.38
N ARG A 91 -5.25 7.04 11.53
CA ARG A 91 -3.94 7.03 12.19
C ARG A 91 -3.34 5.65 12.03
N CYS A 92 -2.14 5.56 11.48
CA CYS A 92 -1.48 4.30 11.20
C CYS A 92 -0.03 4.37 11.69
N ARG A 93 0.41 3.33 12.40
CA ARG A 93 1.79 3.12 12.80
C ARG A 93 2.33 1.85 12.15
N THR A 94 3.54 1.90 11.61
CA THR A 94 4.26 0.69 11.19
C THR A 94 5.60 0.57 11.92
N LYS A 95 6.00 -0.66 12.24
CA LYS A 95 7.34 -0.97 12.77
C LYS A 95 7.80 -2.35 12.32
N ASN A 96 9.10 -2.49 12.04
CA ASN A 96 9.67 -3.82 11.82
C ASN A 96 9.74 -4.62 13.13
N LEU A 97 9.42 -5.91 13.05
CA LEU A 97 9.47 -6.85 14.18
C LEU A 97 10.84 -7.52 14.32
N ASP A 98 11.51 -7.76 13.20
CA ASP A 98 12.84 -8.36 13.11
C ASP A 98 13.91 -7.32 12.76
N HIS A 99 15.19 -7.74 12.83
CA HIS A 99 16.36 -6.91 12.50
C HIS A 99 16.50 -5.61 13.31
N VAL A 100 15.74 -5.45 14.40
CA VAL A 100 15.65 -4.23 15.23
C VAL A 100 17.02 -3.78 15.75
N LYS A 101 17.89 -4.73 16.13
CA LYS A 101 19.28 -4.44 16.56
C LYS A 101 20.09 -3.75 15.45
N VAL A 102 19.89 -4.15 14.20
CA VAL A 102 20.57 -3.55 13.04
C VAL A 102 19.93 -2.21 12.73
N MET A 103 18.61 -2.18 12.54
CA MET A 103 17.86 -0.95 12.26
C MET A 103 16.40 -1.12 12.67
N GLN A 104 15.93 -0.22 13.52
CA GLN A 104 14.52 -0.03 13.83
C GLN A 104 14.00 1.16 13.03
N VAL A 105 12.89 0.94 12.32
CA VAL A 105 12.14 1.96 11.61
C VAL A 105 10.74 1.97 12.17
N GLU A 106 10.33 3.11 12.70
CA GLU A 106 8.95 3.38 13.07
C GLU A 106 8.41 4.51 12.21
N GLU A 107 7.27 4.28 11.59
CA GLU A 107 6.59 5.24 10.73
C GLU A 107 5.19 5.50 11.27
N TRP A 108 4.76 6.75 11.23
CA TRP A 108 3.41 7.19 11.52
C TRP A 108 2.83 7.87 10.29
N VAL A 109 1.64 7.46 9.89
CA VAL A 109 0.88 8.07 8.81
C VAL A 109 -0.46 8.52 9.36
N ASN A 110 -0.80 9.78 9.15
CA ASN A 110 -2.09 10.36 9.51
C ASN A 110 -2.78 10.89 8.25
N PHE A 111 -3.95 10.39 7.92
CA PHE A 111 -4.84 10.96 6.92
C PHE A 111 -5.98 11.69 7.62
N ARG A 112 -6.27 12.92 7.20
CA ARG A 112 -7.37 13.73 7.76
C ARG A 112 -8.09 14.49 6.65
N GLN A 113 -9.42 14.50 6.68
CA GLN A 113 -10.19 15.37 5.80
C GLN A 113 -9.95 16.85 6.17
N THR A 114 -9.67 17.66 5.16
CA THR A 114 -9.60 19.13 5.28
C THR A 114 -10.98 19.76 5.10
N SER A 115 -11.12 21.03 5.44
CA SER A 115 -12.40 21.75 5.37
C SER A 115 -12.96 21.87 3.94
N ASP A 116 -12.09 21.87 2.93
CA ASP A 116 -12.43 21.89 1.50
C ASP A 116 -12.74 20.49 0.92
N GLY A 117 -12.86 19.47 1.78
CA GLY A 117 -13.23 18.12 1.38
C GLY A 117 -12.07 17.26 0.85
N LYS A 118 -10.87 17.82 0.72
CA LYS A 118 -9.63 17.11 0.36
C LYS A 118 -9.09 16.26 1.51
N THR A 119 -7.99 15.55 1.29
CA THR A 119 -7.35 14.72 2.33
C THR A 119 -5.89 15.07 2.49
N LEU A 120 -5.51 15.54 3.68
CA LEU A 120 -4.13 15.75 4.06
C LEU A 120 -3.54 14.46 4.64
N GLN A 121 -2.46 13.98 4.04
CA GLN A 121 -1.58 12.96 4.61
C GLN A 121 -0.38 13.62 5.26
N THR A 122 -0.08 13.26 6.49
CA THR A 122 1.20 13.56 7.17
C THR A 122 1.90 12.25 7.47
N THR A 123 3.19 12.16 7.14
CA THR A 123 4.02 10.97 7.33
C THR A 123 5.26 11.36 8.11
N GLU A 124 5.48 10.68 9.23
CA GLU A 124 6.62 10.88 10.11
C GLU A 124 7.36 9.56 10.28
N ALA A 125 8.68 9.61 10.42
CA ALA A 125 9.44 8.42 10.71
C ALA A 125 10.62 8.67 11.64
N ARG A 126 10.87 7.65 12.47
CA ARG A 126 12.02 7.54 13.35
C ARG A 126 12.85 6.34 12.94
N ILE A 127 14.14 6.58 12.72
CA ILE A 127 15.10 5.55 12.32
C ILE A 127 16.20 5.51 13.36
N LEU A 128 16.39 4.34 13.95
CA LEU A 128 17.36 4.07 15.01
C LEU A 128 18.20 2.86 14.62
N SER A 129 19.50 2.92 14.88
CA SER A 129 20.35 1.73 14.83
C SER A 129 21.00 1.53 16.18
N GLY A 130 20.74 0.37 16.80
CA GLY A 130 21.46 -0.09 18.00
C GLY A 130 22.75 -0.84 17.67
N PHE A 131 23.14 -0.87 16.39
CA PHE A 131 24.30 -1.63 15.95
C PHE A 131 25.59 -0.96 16.43
N GLY A 132 26.45 -1.74 17.08
CA GLY A 132 27.71 -1.24 17.64
C GLY A 132 28.76 -0.90 16.58
N TRP A 133 30.03 -0.85 16.99
CA TRP A 133 31.18 -0.76 16.09
C TRP A 133 31.28 0.55 15.28
N GLY A 134 30.64 1.63 15.77
CA GLY A 134 30.67 2.95 15.13
C GLY A 134 29.85 3.05 13.83
N LEU A 135 29.13 2.00 13.42
CA LEU A 135 28.36 1.99 12.17
C LEU A 135 26.94 2.54 12.29
N ALA A 136 26.44 2.76 13.50
CA ALA A 136 25.08 3.25 13.75
C ALA A 136 24.71 4.45 12.87
N LYS A 137 25.56 5.48 12.82
CA LYS A 137 25.32 6.70 12.03
C LYS A 137 25.23 6.40 10.52
N LYS A 138 26.05 5.47 10.01
CA LYS A 138 26.04 5.05 8.60
C LYS A 138 24.76 4.29 8.25
N ILE A 139 24.33 3.38 9.13
CA ILE A 139 23.08 2.62 8.99
C ILE A 139 21.89 3.57 9.03
N GLU A 140 21.83 4.49 10.00
CA GLU A 140 20.73 5.45 10.13
C GLU A 140 20.63 6.38 8.92
N ASN A 141 21.76 6.87 8.41
CA ASN A 141 21.78 7.69 7.19
C ASN A 141 21.29 6.89 5.96
N HIS A 142 21.69 5.62 5.85
CA HIS A 142 21.21 4.74 4.79
C HIS A 142 19.70 4.49 4.90
N GLY A 143 19.20 4.21 6.11
CA GLY A 143 17.78 4.06 6.40
C GLY A 143 16.99 5.29 6.01
N LEU A 144 17.45 6.49 6.39
CA LEU A 144 16.80 7.76 6.05
C LEU A 144 16.72 7.98 4.53
N LYS A 145 17.81 7.72 3.80
CA LYS A 145 17.82 7.82 2.33
C LYS A 145 16.82 6.87 1.69
N ARG A 146 16.77 5.61 2.17
CA ARG A 146 15.83 4.60 1.67
C ARG A 146 14.38 4.96 2.02
N PHE A 147 14.14 5.47 3.23
CA PHE A 147 12.82 5.90 3.67
C PHE A 147 12.26 7.02 2.78
N LYS A 148 13.06 8.05 2.48
CA LYS A 148 12.67 9.12 1.54
C LYS A 148 12.23 8.57 0.17
N ALA A 149 12.96 7.61 -0.38
CA ALA A 149 12.59 6.97 -1.64
C ALA A 149 11.31 6.14 -1.51
N ASN A 150 11.12 5.44 -0.39
CA ASN A 150 9.96 4.60 -0.14
C ASN A 150 8.67 5.42 0.04
N VAL A 151 8.73 6.58 0.71
CA VAL A 151 7.55 7.45 0.88
C VAL A 151 6.99 7.89 -0.47
N GLN A 152 7.86 8.26 -1.40
CA GLN A 152 7.43 8.64 -2.75
C GLN A 152 6.76 7.48 -3.50
N ARG A 153 7.35 6.29 -3.46
CA ARG A 153 6.75 5.07 -4.06
C ARG A 153 5.44 4.66 -3.40
N SER A 154 5.32 4.84 -2.08
CA SER A 154 4.09 4.59 -1.34
C SER A 154 2.95 5.47 -1.85
N ARG A 155 3.23 6.77 -2.05
CA ARG A 155 2.27 7.72 -2.62
C ARG A 155 1.85 7.35 -4.05
N GLU A 156 2.80 6.92 -4.88
CA GLU A 156 2.50 6.46 -6.24
C GLU A 156 1.59 5.22 -6.22
N GLY A 157 1.85 4.27 -5.31
CA GLY A 157 0.99 3.10 -5.09
C GLY A 157 -0.44 3.46 -4.66
N VAL A 158 -0.59 4.36 -3.69
CA VAL A 158 -1.93 4.82 -3.25
C VAL A 158 -2.65 5.57 -4.37
N SER A 159 -1.95 6.44 -5.10
CA SER A 159 -2.52 7.20 -6.22
C SER A 159 -3.00 6.30 -7.36
N LEU A 160 -2.27 5.21 -7.63
CA LEU A 160 -2.70 4.19 -8.58
C LEU A 160 -4.01 3.53 -8.14
N ILE A 161 -4.13 3.11 -6.88
CA ILE A 161 -5.36 2.48 -6.37
C ILE A 161 -6.52 3.48 -6.37
N LEU A 162 -6.28 4.74 -5.99
CA LEU A 162 -7.27 5.82 -6.09
C LEU A 162 -7.84 5.94 -7.51
N ASN A 163 -6.96 5.95 -8.52
CA ASN A 163 -7.39 6.01 -9.92
C ASN A 163 -8.22 4.78 -10.33
N LEU A 164 -7.87 3.58 -9.88
CA LEU A 164 -8.66 2.37 -10.14
C LEU A 164 -10.04 2.43 -9.49
N ILE A 165 -10.13 2.91 -8.25
CA ILE A 165 -11.42 3.10 -7.54
C ILE A 165 -12.30 4.10 -8.29
N ARG A 166 -11.73 5.22 -8.76
CA ARG A 166 -12.46 6.22 -9.56
C ARG A 166 -13.01 5.59 -10.85
N GLN A 167 -12.18 4.86 -11.58
CA GLN A 167 -12.57 4.21 -12.83
C GLN A 167 -13.69 3.19 -12.61
N SER A 168 -13.60 2.38 -11.55
CA SER A 168 -14.63 1.39 -11.22
C SER A 168 -16.00 2.01 -10.95
N ARG A 169 -16.05 3.23 -10.39
CA ARG A 169 -17.31 3.94 -10.11
C ARG A 169 -17.96 4.54 -11.36
N LEU A 170 -17.17 4.78 -12.41
CA LEU A 170 -17.65 5.31 -13.69
C LEU A 170 -18.20 4.21 -14.61
N GLN A 171 -17.89 2.95 -14.32
CA GLN A 171 -18.47 1.82 -15.05
C GLN A 171 -19.86 1.51 -14.47
N PRO A 172 -20.92 1.40 -15.30
CA PRO A 172 -22.19 0.90 -14.83
C PRO A 172 -21.96 -0.51 -14.27
N MET A 173 -22.37 -0.75 -13.01
CA MET A 173 -22.33 -2.09 -12.45
C MET A 173 -23.26 -2.97 -13.29
N THR A 174 -22.70 -3.83 -14.13
CA THR A 174 -23.45 -4.86 -14.84
C THR A 174 -23.82 -5.97 -13.83
N LEU A 175 -24.69 -5.64 -12.87
CA LEU A 175 -25.41 -6.64 -12.10
C LEU A 175 -26.62 -7.07 -12.94
N GLY A 176 -26.52 -8.26 -13.56
CA GLY A 176 -27.66 -8.99 -14.14
C GLY A 176 -28.23 -8.39 -15.42
N GLY A 177 -27.71 -8.80 -16.58
CA GLY A 177 -28.23 -8.31 -17.86
C GLY A 177 -27.78 -9.10 -19.07
N GLU A 178 -28.00 -10.41 -19.09
CA GLU A 178 -28.37 -11.07 -20.33
C GLU A 178 -29.79 -11.63 -20.14
N GLY A 179 -30.77 -10.75 -20.34
CA GLY A 179 -32.09 -11.21 -20.70
C GLY A 179 -31.95 -11.94 -22.03
N LEU A 180 -32.19 -13.26 -22.00
CA LEU A 180 -32.48 -14.08 -23.16
C LEU A 180 -33.70 -13.49 -23.87
N SER A 181 -33.46 -12.49 -24.71
CA SER A 181 -34.39 -12.09 -25.77
C SER A 181 -34.12 -13.04 -26.93
N HIS A 182 -34.79 -14.19 -26.91
CA HIS A 182 -34.98 -14.98 -28.11
C HIS A 182 -35.89 -14.18 -29.05
N SER A 183 -35.31 -13.34 -29.91
CA SER A 183 -35.94 -12.92 -31.15
C SER A 183 -35.34 -13.71 -32.30
N HIS A 184 -36.19 -14.54 -32.92
CA HIS A 184 -35.98 -15.12 -34.24
C HIS A 184 -35.60 -14.04 -35.27
N GLY A 185 -34.61 -14.32 -36.12
CA GLY A 185 -34.39 -13.53 -37.33
C GLY A 185 -32.97 -13.59 -37.86
N THR A 186 -32.75 -14.54 -38.78
CA THR A 186 -31.89 -14.46 -39.98
C THR A 186 -30.40 -14.11 -39.83
N SER A 187 -29.61 -15.08 -40.28
CA SER A 187 -28.24 -15.00 -40.79
C SER A 187 -27.83 -13.64 -41.35
N ASP A 188 -26.75 -13.08 -40.81
CA ASP A 188 -25.72 -12.47 -41.64
C ASP A 188 -24.34 -12.55 -40.97
N ASN A 189 -23.37 -12.82 -41.83
CA ASN A 189 -21.97 -13.10 -41.57
C ASN A 189 -21.25 -11.79 -41.26
N ASP A 190 -20.70 -11.63 -40.06
CA ASP A 190 -19.79 -10.51 -39.79
C ASP A 190 -18.67 -10.91 -38.81
N SER A 191 -17.46 -10.95 -39.35
CA SER A 191 -16.22 -11.25 -38.64
C SER A 191 -15.88 -10.12 -37.67
N ARG A 192 -16.29 -10.25 -36.40
CA ARG A 192 -15.81 -9.38 -35.32
C ARG A 192 -14.48 -9.89 -34.78
N SER A 193 -13.41 -9.18 -35.12
CA SER A 193 -12.13 -9.24 -34.41
C SER A 193 -12.36 -8.88 -32.94
N SER A 194 -12.14 -9.83 -32.04
CA SER A 194 -12.20 -9.61 -30.59
C SER A 194 -10.99 -8.79 -30.13
N THR A 195 -11.05 -7.47 -30.27
CA THR A 195 -10.10 -6.58 -29.57
C THR A 195 -10.34 -6.70 -28.08
N THR A 196 -9.47 -7.44 -27.40
CA THR A 196 -9.46 -7.51 -25.94
C THR A 196 -9.13 -6.11 -25.41
N PRO A 197 -9.93 -5.51 -24.50
CA PRO A 197 -9.62 -4.18 -23.99
C PRO A 197 -8.33 -4.24 -23.18
N SER A 198 -7.27 -3.60 -23.67
CA SER A 198 -6.02 -3.40 -22.93
C SER A 198 -6.19 -2.30 -21.89
N GLY A 199 -7.05 -2.53 -20.90
CA GLY A 199 -7.31 -1.59 -19.81
C GLY A 199 -6.34 -1.78 -18.63
N PRO A 200 -6.26 -0.82 -17.70
CA PRO A 200 -5.47 -0.93 -16.47
C PRO A 200 -5.74 -2.23 -15.67
N TRP A 201 -6.98 -2.74 -15.75
CA TRP A 201 -7.41 -4.00 -15.15
C TRP A 201 -6.73 -5.25 -15.76
N SER A 202 -6.36 -5.24 -17.03
CA SER A 202 -5.59 -6.35 -17.62
C SER A 202 -4.16 -6.39 -17.05
N ARG A 203 -3.58 -5.21 -16.77
CA ARG A 203 -2.27 -5.08 -16.11
C ARG A 203 -2.31 -5.53 -14.64
N LEU A 204 -3.40 -5.25 -13.93
CA LEU A 204 -3.62 -5.76 -12.56
C LEU A 204 -3.64 -7.30 -12.52
N LYS A 205 -4.30 -7.95 -13.48
CA LYS A 205 -4.33 -9.43 -13.59
C LYS A 205 -2.92 -10.01 -13.75
N THR A 206 -2.02 -9.35 -14.47
CA THR A 206 -0.61 -9.76 -14.57
C THR A 206 0.16 -9.61 -13.26
N TRP A 207 -0.18 -8.65 -12.38
CA TRP A 207 0.47 -8.52 -11.07
C TRP A 207 0.04 -9.58 -10.07
N LEU A 208 -1.20 -10.07 -10.19
CA LEU A 208 -1.76 -11.10 -9.32
C LEU A 208 -1.28 -12.52 -9.66
N ARG A 209 -0.58 -12.70 -10.78
CA ARG A 209 0.02 -13.99 -11.16
C ARG A 209 1.44 -14.10 -10.61
N PRO A 210 1.78 -15.13 -9.82
CA PRO A 210 3.17 -15.40 -9.48
C PRO A 210 3.97 -15.67 -10.77
N PRO A 211 5.27 -15.33 -10.80
CA PRO A 211 6.12 -15.70 -11.92
C PRO A 211 6.13 -17.22 -12.10
N SER A 212 5.97 -17.68 -13.33
CA SER A 212 6.10 -19.09 -13.69
C SER A 212 7.48 -19.59 -13.26
N SER A 213 7.50 -20.67 -12.49
CA SER A 213 8.73 -21.38 -12.16
C SER A 213 9.34 -21.94 -13.45
N THR A 214 10.41 -21.30 -13.92
CA THR A 214 11.39 -21.87 -14.85
C THR A 214 12.50 -22.50 -14.05
#